data_AF-A0A2G5EL02-F1
#
_entry.id   AF-A0A2G5EL02-F1
#
_cell.length_a   1.000
_cell.length_b   1.000
_cell.length_c   1.000
_cell.angle_alpha   90.00
_cell.angle_beta   90.00
_cell.angle_gamma   90.00
#
_symmetry.space_group_name_H-M   'P 1'
#
loop_
_entity.id
_entity.type
_entity.pdbx_description
1 polymer ?
#
loop_
_entity_poly.entity_id
_entity_poly.type
_entity_poly.pdbx_seq_one_letter_code
_entity_poly.pdbx_strand_id
1 'polypeptide(L)'
;MEEIHKEDSSKNEILKKDAPQLAAVLKEMKEVLDTVRSKVQILTSKVKEGNYPTTDGISYLEAKHLLLLNYCQSIVYYVLRKAKGLSIEGHPVVQSLVEIRLFLEKVRPIDKKLHYQIDKLLKIAKSSEEKVVDVEKKPKASQKAEDDSRNYRPNPDNMISMSINDPMNADNLYRPPKFAPTTVDDDKMSKQEKMALRKDKLLDRKAKQNPFMKDFMDDLEGRPEEIVESVGAASKELTRYLSKRKEMERQEEEHFIRAPLSKVEKRREKHLKKSRNGLMGLTDGFEDEVRAFGFEDDDSKAGFNNSNSRGKKFNKHNKRKR
;
A
#
# COMPACT_ATOMS: atom_id res chain seq x y z
N MET A 1 -67.94 12.62 -3.08
CA MET A 1 -67.80 12.75 -4.55
C MET A 1 -66.88 13.90 -4.94
N GLU A 2 -66.93 15.06 -4.27
CA GLU A 2 -66.02 16.19 -4.57
C GLU A 2 -64.53 15.92 -4.30
N GLU A 3 -64.16 15.15 -3.28
CA GLU A 3 -62.74 14.86 -2.98
C GLU A 3 -62.06 13.97 -4.03
N ILE A 4 -62.81 13.02 -4.61
CA ILE A 4 -62.29 12.11 -5.66
C ILE A 4 -62.04 12.89 -6.96
N HIS A 5 -62.95 13.80 -7.33
CA HIS A 5 -62.75 14.67 -8.49
C HIS A 5 -61.59 15.66 -8.32
N LYS A 6 -61.32 16.10 -7.07
CA LYS A 6 -60.21 17.00 -6.76
C LYS A 6 -58.85 16.29 -6.88
N GLU A 7 -58.76 15.03 -6.41
CA GLU A 7 -57.56 14.20 -6.61
C GLU A 7 -57.29 13.90 -8.08
N ASP A 8 -58.32 13.56 -8.85
CA ASP A 8 -58.17 13.24 -10.28
C ASP A 8 -57.81 14.49 -11.11
N SER A 9 -58.33 15.66 -10.75
CA SER A 9 -57.93 16.94 -11.34
C SER A 9 -56.45 17.23 -11.06
N SER A 10 -56.00 17.00 -9.82
CA SER A 10 -54.61 17.21 -9.39
C SER A 10 -53.63 16.28 -10.11
N LYS A 11 -53.97 14.99 -10.23
CA LYS A 11 -53.19 13.98 -10.98
C LYS A 11 -53.09 14.34 -12.46
N ASN A 12 -54.17 14.83 -13.06
CA ASN A 12 -54.19 15.26 -14.46
C ASN A 12 -53.35 16.51 -14.73
N GLU A 13 -53.27 17.45 -13.80
CA GLU A 13 -52.38 18.62 -13.91
C GLU A 13 -50.90 18.22 -13.82
N ILE A 14 -50.55 17.28 -12.94
CA ILE A 14 -49.19 16.73 -12.83
C ILE A 14 -48.81 16.00 -14.12
N LEU A 15 -49.68 15.15 -14.65
CA LEU A 15 -49.47 14.44 -15.91
C LEU A 15 -49.23 15.40 -17.09
N LYS A 16 -49.97 16.52 -17.15
CA LYS A 16 -49.80 17.54 -18.20
C LYS A 16 -48.46 18.28 -18.10
N LYS A 17 -47.91 18.44 -16.89
CA LYS A 17 -46.59 19.06 -16.66
C LYS A 17 -45.43 18.08 -16.89
N ASP A 18 -45.60 16.83 -16.49
CA ASP A 18 -44.53 15.81 -16.51
C ASP A 18 -44.39 15.13 -17.88
N ALA A 19 -45.49 15.00 -18.64
CA ALA A 19 -45.46 14.41 -19.99
C ALA A 19 -44.46 15.10 -20.96
N PRO A 20 -44.44 16.45 -21.10
CA PRO A 20 -43.46 17.10 -21.97
C PRO A 20 -42.03 16.99 -21.42
N GLN A 21 -41.84 17.00 -20.11
CA GLN A 21 -40.51 16.84 -19.49
C GLN A 21 -39.95 15.44 -19.73
N LEU A 22 -40.78 14.40 -19.55
CA LEU A 22 -40.38 13.02 -19.83
C LEU A 22 -40.05 12.83 -21.32
N ALA A 23 -40.84 13.41 -22.22
CA ALA A 23 -40.58 13.34 -23.66
C ALA A 23 -39.24 14.00 -24.04
N ALA A 24 -38.91 15.14 -23.42
CA ALA A 24 -37.62 15.80 -23.60
C ALA A 24 -36.46 14.91 -23.12
N VAL A 25 -36.54 14.38 -21.90
CA VAL A 25 -35.51 13.51 -21.32
C VAL A 25 -35.31 12.22 -22.12
N LEU A 26 -36.39 11.62 -22.63
CA LEU A 26 -36.30 10.44 -23.50
C LEU A 26 -35.62 10.74 -24.83
N LYS A 27 -35.83 11.94 -25.38
CA LYS A 27 -35.15 12.39 -26.59
C LYS A 27 -33.65 12.57 -26.35
N GLU A 28 -33.28 13.23 -25.26
CA GLU A 28 -31.88 13.36 -24.83
C GLU A 28 -31.22 12.00 -24.61
N MET A 29 -31.92 11.06 -23.95
CA MET A 29 -31.42 9.70 -23.74
C MET A 29 -31.16 8.99 -25.07
N LYS A 30 -32.05 9.15 -26.07
CA LYS A 30 -31.86 8.59 -27.41
C LYS A 30 -30.64 9.19 -28.10
N GLU A 31 -30.50 10.51 -28.08
CA GLU A 31 -29.35 11.20 -28.67
C GLU A 31 -28.03 10.74 -28.03
N VAL A 32 -27.98 10.63 -26.70
CA VAL A 32 -26.81 10.11 -25.97
C VAL A 32 -26.52 8.67 -26.39
N LEU A 33 -27.53 7.79 -26.47
CA LEU A 33 -27.35 6.40 -26.90
C LEU A 33 -26.82 6.29 -28.33
N ASP A 34 -27.27 7.13 -29.24
CA ASP A 34 -26.78 7.16 -30.63
C ASP A 34 -25.30 7.60 -30.69
N THR A 35 -24.90 8.59 -29.88
CA THR A 35 -23.48 9.00 -29.77
C THR A 35 -22.60 7.91 -29.15
N VAL A 36 -23.10 7.16 -28.17
CA VAL A 36 -22.36 6.03 -27.57
C VAL A 36 -22.25 4.88 -28.58
N ARG A 37 -23.35 4.55 -29.27
CA ARG A 37 -23.39 3.48 -30.26
C ARG A 37 -22.41 3.73 -31.40
N SER A 38 -22.40 4.94 -31.96
CA SER A 38 -21.45 5.33 -33.02
C SER A 38 -20.00 5.20 -32.57
N LYS A 39 -19.65 5.70 -31.37
CA LYS A 39 -18.30 5.55 -30.81
C LYS A 39 -17.88 4.09 -30.60
N VAL A 40 -18.77 3.28 -30.01
CA VAL A 40 -18.51 1.85 -29.80
C VAL A 40 -18.34 1.13 -31.13
N GLN A 41 -19.14 1.47 -32.15
CA GLN A 41 -19.04 0.87 -33.47
C GLN A 41 -17.69 1.19 -34.14
N ILE A 42 -17.22 2.43 -34.05
CA ILE A 42 -15.88 2.83 -34.51
C ILE A 42 -14.79 2.03 -33.80
N LEU A 43 -14.87 1.92 -32.46
CA LEU A 43 -13.89 1.18 -31.67
C LEU A 43 -13.90 -0.32 -32.01
N THR A 44 -15.08 -0.90 -32.18
CA THR A 44 -15.25 -2.32 -32.52
C THR A 44 -14.65 -2.62 -33.89
N SER A 45 -14.81 -1.74 -34.88
CA SER A 45 -14.16 -1.90 -36.19
C SER A 45 -12.63 -1.89 -36.06
N LYS A 46 -12.07 -0.93 -35.32
CA LYS A 46 -10.61 -0.85 -35.09
C LYS A 46 -10.05 -2.07 -34.34
N VAL A 47 -10.81 -2.64 -33.41
CA VAL A 47 -10.43 -3.87 -32.70
C VAL A 47 -10.45 -5.08 -33.65
N LYS A 48 -11.47 -5.19 -34.53
CA LYS A 48 -11.54 -6.26 -35.53
C LYS A 48 -10.44 -6.18 -36.58
N GLU A 49 -9.98 -4.98 -36.89
CA GLU A 49 -8.81 -4.72 -37.75
C GLU A 49 -7.48 -5.09 -37.08
N GLY A 50 -7.48 -5.50 -35.81
CA GLY A 50 -6.28 -5.90 -35.07
C GLY A 50 -5.43 -4.72 -34.56
N ASN A 51 -5.92 -3.48 -34.69
CA ASN A 51 -5.18 -2.28 -34.31
C ASN A 51 -5.01 -2.13 -32.78
N TYR A 52 -5.81 -2.86 -31.99
CA TYR A 52 -5.71 -2.85 -30.52
C TYR A 52 -5.59 -4.28 -29.99
N PRO A 53 -4.42 -4.69 -29.45
CA PRO A 53 -4.28 -5.99 -28.80
C PRO A 53 -5.08 -5.98 -27.49
N THR A 54 -6.11 -6.81 -27.41
CA THR A 54 -7.02 -6.91 -26.24
C THR A 54 -6.58 -7.96 -25.22
N THR A 55 -5.44 -8.61 -25.42
CA THR A 55 -5.00 -9.77 -24.63
C THR A 55 -4.63 -9.43 -23.19
N ASP A 56 -4.06 -8.25 -22.92
CA ASP A 56 -3.66 -7.81 -21.58
C ASP A 56 -4.45 -6.56 -21.13
N GLY A 57 -5.77 -6.74 -20.97
CA GLY A 57 -6.66 -5.71 -20.45
C GLY A 57 -6.60 -5.59 -18.92
N ILE A 58 -6.95 -4.40 -18.41
CA ILE A 58 -7.21 -4.22 -16.97
C ILE A 58 -8.56 -4.90 -16.66
N SER A 59 -8.55 -6.14 -16.16
CA SER A 59 -9.76 -6.92 -15.84
C SER A 59 -10.75 -6.16 -14.94
N TYR A 60 -10.26 -5.33 -14.03
CA TYR A 60 -11.12 -4.46 -13.22
C TYR A 60 -11.95 -3.47 -14.04
N LEU A 61 -11.38 -2.89 -15.10
CA LEU A 61 -12.07 -1.88 -15.91
C LEU A 61 -13.21 -2.53 -16.70
N GLU A 62 -13.02 -3.78 -17.14
CA GLU A 62 -14.07 -4.59 -17.76
C GLU A 62 -15.20 -4.89 -16.77
N ALA A 63 -14.87 -5.38 -15.58
CA ALA A 63 -15.87 -5.64 -14.54
C ALA A 63 -16.66 -4.38 -14.16
N LYS A 64 -15.98 -3.22 -14.07
CA LYS A 64 -16.62 -1.93 -13.82
C LYS A 64 -17.55 -1.53 -14.97
N HIS A 65 -17.14 -1.76 -16.22
CA HIS A 65 -17.98 -1.45 -17.38
C HIS A 65 -19.25 -2.30 -17.40
N LEU A 66 -19.13 -3.62 -17.15
CA LEU A 66 -20.27 -4.53 -17.02
C LEU A 66 -21.22 -4.11 -15.89
N LEU A 67 -20.66 -3.70 -14.75
CA LEU A 67 -21.47 -3.19 -13.62
C LEU A 67 -22.24 -1.92 -13.99
N LEU A 68 -21.59 -0.98 -14.69
CA LEU A 68 -22.22 0.26 -15.14
C LEU A 68 -23.30 -0.01 -16.21
N LEU A 69 -23.07 -0.97 -17.09
CA LEU A 69 -24.04 -1.40 -18.10
C LEU A 69 -25.29 -2.01 -17.45
N ASN A 70 -25.11 -2.90 -16.47
CA ASN A 70 -26.20 -3.49 -15.70
C ASN A 70 -27.00 -2.42 -14.93
N TYR A 71 -26.33 -1.38 -14.41
CA TYR A 71 -26.99 -0.23 -13.80
C TYR A 71 -27.91 0.50 -14.79
N CYS A 72 -27.38 0.85 -15.97
CA CYS A 72 -28.14 1.51 -17.03
C CYS A 72 -29.34 0.65 -17.49
N GLN A 73 -29.14 -0.65 -17.68
CA GLN A 73 -30.21 -1.57 -18.07
C GLN A 73 -31.32 -1.64 -16.99
N SER A 74 -30.94 -1.69 -15.71
CA SER A 74 -31.89 -1.71 -14.59
C SER A 74 -32.70 -0.41 -14.50
N ILE A 75 -32.07 0.74 -14.78
CA ILE A 75 -32.78 2.03 -14.86
C ILE A 75 -33.75 2.06 -16.02
N VAL A 76 -33.32 1.67 -17.22
CA VAL A 76 -34.20 1.66 -18.41
C VAL A 76 -35.39 0.74 -18.17
N TYR A 77 -35.17 -0.43 -17.57
CA TYR A 77 -36.24 -1.33 -17.20
C TYR A 77 -37.19 -0.70 -16.15
N TYR A 78 -36.63 -0.03 -15.13
CA TYR A 78 -37.42 0.68 -14.12
C TYR A 78 -38.34 1.75 -14.75
N VAL A 79 -37.78 2.57 -15.66
CA VAL A 79 -38.54 3.60 -16.39
C VAL A 79 -39.61 2.97 -17.28
N LEU A 80 -39.28 1.90 -18.02
CA LEU A 80 -40.24 1.18 -18.85
C LEU A 80 -41.40 0.61 -18.03
N ARG A 81 -41.11 0.08 -16.84
CA ARG A 81 -42.12 -0.51 -15.95
C ARG A 81 -43.04 0.56 -15.37
N LYS A 82 -42.49 1.71 -14.98
CA LYS A 82 -43.26 2.92 -14.62
C LYS A 82 -44.13 3.40 -15.79
N ALA A 83 -43.59 3.45 -17.01
CA ALA A 83 -44.31 3.89 -18.19
C ALA A 83 -45.48 2.96 -18.58
N LYS A 84 -45.37 1.67 -18.29
CA LYS A 84 -46.46 0.69 -18.47
C LYS A 84 -47.51 0.70 -17.35
N GLY A 85 -47.34 1.52 -16.31
CA GLY A 85 -48.27 1.61 -15.18
C GLY A 85 -48.24 0.42 -14.23
N LEU A 86 -47.19 -0.42 -14.28
CA LEU A 86 -47.05 -1.57 -13.39
C LEU A 86 -46.55 -1.11 -12.01
N SER A 87 -47.03 -1.73 -10.92
CA SER A 87 -46.59 -1.38 -9.56
C SER A 87 -45.11 -1.70 -9.33
N ILE A 88 -44.36 -0.77 -8.74
CA ILE A 88 -42.92 -0.93 -8.42
C ILE A 88 -42.71 -1.69 -7.12
N GLU A 89 -43.71 -1.68 -6.23
CA GLU A 89 -43.60 -2.25 -4.90
C GLU A 89 -43.43 -3.78 -4.99
N GLY A 90 -42.37 -4.29 -4.36
CA GLY A 90 -42.04 -5.72 -4.34
C GLY A 90 -41.25 -6.23 -5.55
N HIS A 91 -40.90 -5.40 -6.55
CA HIS A 91 -40.12 -5.88 -7.70
C HIS A 91 -38.61 -5.89 -7.41
N PRO A 92 -37.88 -6.97 -7.78
CA PRO A 92 -36.46 -7.12 -7.47
C PRO A 92 -35.57 -6.03 -8.07
N VAL A 93 -36.04 -5.31 -9.10
CA VAL A 93 -35.27 -4.24 -9.77
C VAL A 93 -34.84 -3.12 -8.83
N VAL A 94 -35.65 -2.77 -7.83
CA VAL A 94 -35.25 -1.75 -6.86
C VAL A 94 -34.12 -2.29 -5.98
N GLN A 95 -34.21 -3.56 -5.56
CA GLN A 95 -33.15 -4.22 -4.79
C GLN A 95 -31.86 -4.32 -5.62
N SER A 96 -31.94 -4.78 -6.87
CA SER A 96 -30.77 -4.85 -7.77
C SER A 96 -30.14 -3.48 -8.02
N LEU A 97 -30.93 -2.41 -8.15
CA LEU A 97 -30.41 -1.04 -8.28
C LEU A 97 -29.63 -0.59 -7.05
N VAL A 98 -30.15 -0.87 -5.85
CA VAL A 98 -29.48 -0.54 -4.58
C VAL A 98 -28.21 -1.37 -4.41
N GLU A 99 -28.25 -2.65 -4.77
CA GLU A 99 -27.10 -3.55 -4.73
C GLU A 99 -25.99 -3.06 -5.66
N ILE A 100 -26.31 -2.74 -6.93
CA ILE A 100 -25.36 -2.18 -7.89
C ILE A 100 -24.81 -0.83 -7.40
N ARG A 101 -25.64 0.01 -6.77
CA ARG A 101 -25.21 1.27 -6.17
C ARG A 101 -24.19 1.04 -5.06
N LEU A 102 -24.41 0.06 -4.20
CA LEU A 102 -23.50 -0.31 -3.12
C LEU A 102 -22.17 -0.82 -3.70
N PHE A 103 -22.20 -1.65 -4.74
CA PHE A 103 -20.98 -2.08 -5.43
C PHE A 103 -20.20 -0.90 -6.00
N LEU A 104 -20.87 0.06 -6.64
CA LEU A 104 -20.21 1.28 -7.15
C LEU A 104 -19.52 2.08 -6.04
N GLU A 105 -20.08 2.12 -4.84
CA GLU A 105 -19.45 2.78 -3.68
C GLU A 105 -18.22 2.02 -3.17
N LYS A 106 -18.29 0.69 -3.10
CA LYS A 106 -17.17 -0.17 -2.69
C LYS A 106 -16.00 -0.16 -3.68
N VAL A 107 -16.30 0.11 -4.95
CA VAL A 107 -15.33 0.18 -6.06
C VAL A 107 -14.57 1.52 -6.08
N ARG A 108 -15.12 2.61 -5.53
CA ARG A 108 -14.45 3.95 -5.44
C ARG A 108 -13.01 3.96 -4.89
N PRO A 109 -12.67 3.27 -3.79
CA PRO A 109 -11.29 3.23 -3.30
C PRO A 109 -10.34 2.53 -4.28
N ILE A 110 -10.83 1.56 -5.05
CA ILE A 110 -10.03 0.86 -6.08
C ILE A 110 -9.81 1.81 -7.26
N ASP A 111 -10.84 2.54 -7.69
CA ASP A 111 -10.72 3.60 -8.70
C ASP A 111 -9.64 4.61 -8.34
N LYS A 112 -9.60 5.07 -7.08
CA LYS A 112 -8.57 6.03 -6.63
C LYS A 112 -7.15 5.47 -6.74
N LYS A 113 -6.96 4.17 -6.49
CA LYS A 113 -5.65 3.52 -6.61
C LYS A 113 -5.24 3.34 -8.07
N LEU A 114 -6.19 2.99 -8.95
CA LEU A 114 -5.94 2.75 -10.36
C LEU A 114 -5.93 4.03 -11.20
N HIS A 115 -6.46 5.14 -10.71
CA HIS A 115 -6.54 6.41 -11.42
C HIS A 115 -5.19 6.84 -12.00
N TYR A 116 -4.12 6.77 -11.20
CA TYR A 116 -2.77 7.11 -11.67
C TYR A 116 -2.29 6.19 -12.80
N GLN A 117 -2.58 4.88 -12.70
CA GLN A 117 -2.17 3.91 -13.72
C GLN A 117 -2.93 4.16 -15.02
N ILE A 118 -4.24 4.41 -14.94
CA ILE A 118 -5.08 4.74 -16.09
C ILE A 118 -4.60 6.04 -16.73
N ASP A 119 -4.36 7.10 -15.95
CA ASP A 119 -3.87 8.39 -16.47
C ASP A 119 -2.51 8.26 -17.13
N LYS A 120 -1.60 7.47 -16.55
CA LYS A 120 -0.29 7.19 -17.14
C LYS A 120 -0.43 6.48 -18.49
N LEU A 121 -1.28 5.45 -18.57
CA LEU A 121 -1.53 4.73 -19.83
C LEU A 121 -2.19 5.62 -20.88
N LEU A 122 -3.15 6.45 -20.49
CA LEU A 122 -3.77 7.44 -21.38
C LEU A 122 -2.76 8.47 -21.90
N LYS A 123 -1.82 8.91 -21.06
CA LYS A 123 -0.77 9.86 -21.47
C LYS A 123 0.21 9.22 -22.45
N ILE A 124 0.57 7.95 -22.23
CA ILE A 124 1.39 7.18 -23.17
C ILE A 124 0.66 7.00 -24.50
N ALA A 125 -0.62 6.61 -24.48
CA ALA A 125 -1.43 6.45 -25.69
C ALA A 125 -1.53 7.74 -26.50
N LYS A 126 -1.84 8.88 -25.86
CA LYS A 126 -1.88 10.20 -26.51
C LYS A 126 -0.52 10.58 -27.11
N SER A 127 0.57 10.37 -26.38
CA SER A 127 1.93 10.64 -26.89
C SER A 127 2.33 9.70 -28.03
N SER A 128 1.74 8.49 -28.08
CA SER A 128 1.95 7.56 -29.18
C SER A 128 1.18 7.99 -30.42
N GLU A 129 -0.05 8.51 -30.28
CA GLU A 129 -0.83 9.10 -31.38
C GLU A 129 -0.15 10.35 -31.95
N GLU A 130 0.44 11.22 -31.11
CA GLU A 130 1.24 12.38 -31.55
C GLU A 130 2.51 11.94 -32.30
N LYS A 131 3.17 10.85 -31.89
CA LYS A 131 4.33 10.31 -32.59
C LYS A 131 4.00 9.67 -33.94
N VAL A 132 2.74 9.38 -34.27
CA VAL A 132 2.37 8.89 -35.62
C VAL A 132 2.31 10.04 -36.63
N VAL A 133 2.19 11.30 -36.20
CA VAL A 133 2.11 12.46 -37.09
C VAL A 133 3.50 12.92 -37.58
N ASP A 134 4.58 12.54 -36.90
CA ASP A 134 5.97 12.94 -37.22
C ASP A 134 6.81 11.85 -37.94
N VAL A 135 6.19 10.88 -38.62
CA VAL A 135 6.90 9.71 -39.21
C VAL A 135 7.20 9.86 -40.71
N GLU A 136 7.16 11.06 -41.31
CA GLU A 136 7.58 11.24 -42.72
C GLU A 136 9.05 11.65 -42.95
N LYS A 137 9.94 11.59 -41.95
CA LYS A 137 11.40 11.73 -42.18
C LYS A 137 12.27 10.73 -41.42
N LYS A 138 12.37 9.54 -42.03
CA LYS A 138 13.46 8.53 -42.04
C LYS A 138 14.15 8.07 -40.72
N PRO A 139 14.60 6.80 -40.68
CA PRO A 139 14.81 6.04 -39.45
C PRO A 139 16.27 6.06 -38.96
N LYS A 140 16.48 5.88 -37.65
CA LYS A 140 17.47 4.95 -37.07
C LYS A 140 17.44 4.95 -35.53
N ALA A 141 17.76 3.77 -35.00
CA ALA A 141 18.13 3.44 -33.62
C ALA A 141 16.98 3.19 -32.63
N SER A 142 16.46 1.97 -32.70
CA SER A 142 15.99 1.24 -31.53
C SER A 142 17.15 0.99 -30.55
N GLN A 143 16.91 1.28 -29.26
CA GLN A 143 17.22 0.44 -28.08
C GLN A 143 17.37 1.31 -26.82
N LYS A 144 16.68 0.87 -25.75
CA LYS A 144 16.79 1.27 -24.32
C LYS A 144 16.04 2.54 -23.90
N ALA A 145 14.83 2.34 -23.37
CA ALA A 145 14.11 3.31 -22.54
C ALA A 145 13.61 2.65 -21.23
N GLU A 146 14.43 1.78 -20.65
CA GLU A 146 14.37 1.48 -19.22
C GLU A 146 15.48 2.28 -18.53
N ASP A 147 15.11 3.00 -17.47
CA ASP A 147 15.96 3.79 -16.57
C ASP A 147 16.17 5.28 -16.91
N ASP A 148 15.08 6.06 -16.97
CA ASP A 148 15.15 7.53 -16.89
C ASP A 148 14.73 8.08 -15.51
N SER A 149 14.95 7.31 -14.44
CA SER A 149 14.77 7.74 -13.04
C SER A 149 16.10 8.13 -12.37
N ARG A 150 17.20 8.19 -13.13
CA ARG A 150 18.56 8.44 -12.62
C ARG A 150 19.17 9.78 -13.03
N ASN A 151 18.51 10.56 -13.89
CA ASN A 151 19.04 11.83 -14.40
C ASN A 151 18.64 13.09 -13.59
N TYR A 152 17.89 12.94 -12.50
CA TYR A 152 17.47 14.06 -11.63
C TYR A 152 17.99 13.94 -10.19
N ARG A 153 19.24 13.52 -10.00
CA ARG A 153 19.95 13.71 -8.73
C ARG A 153 20.92 14.88 -8.88
N PRO A 154 20.94 15.84 -7.93
CA PRO A 154 21.99 16.86 -7.90
C PRO A 154 23.35 16.17 -7.80
N ASN A 155 24.27 16.50 -8.70
CA ASN A 155 25.62 15.95 -8.71
C ASN A 155 26.39 16.53 -7.51
N PRO A 156 26.80 15.71 -6.52
CA PRO A 156 27.44 16.23 -5.30
C PRO A 156 28.82 16.83 -5.55
N ASP A 157 29.44 16.54 -6.70
CA ASP A 157 30.71 17.15 -7.13
C ASP A 157 30.59 18.64 -7.48
N ASN A 158 29.38 19.13 -7.78
CA ASN A 158 29.15 20.56 -8.08
C ASN A 158 28.87 21.42 -6.83
N MET A 159 28.87 20.84 -5.62
CA MET A 159 28.68 21.58 -4.35
C MET A 159 30.00 21.86 -3.61
N ILE A 160 31.16 21.57 -4.21
CA ILE A 160 32.46 21.90 -3.63
C ILE A 160 32.89 23.27 -4.18
N SER A 161 32.40 24.33 -3.56
CA SER A 161 32.92 25.68 -3.78
C SER A 161 34.26 25.84 -3.05
N MET A 162 35.32 26.09 -3.81
CA MET A 162 36.61 26.68 -3.42
C MET A 162 37.28 26.14 -2.14
N SER A 163 38.18 25.17 -2.33
CA SER A 163 39.32 24.98 -1.43
C SER A 163 40.36 26.09 -1.67
N ILE A 164 40.36 27.11 -0.83
CA ILE A 164 41.52 27.99 -0.67
C ILE A 164 42.46 27.30 0.31
N ASN A 165 43.55 26.75 -0.21
CA ASN A 165 44.70 26.34 0.58
C ASN A 165 45.44 27.61 1.02
N ASP A 166 45.41 27.92 2.30
CA ASP A 166 46.46 28.71 2.96
C ASP A 166 46.87 27.98 4.25
N PRO A 167 48.14 27.57 4.42
CA PRO A 167 48.59 26.80 5.56
C PRO A 167 49.13 27.74 6.62
N MET A 168 48.26 28.30 7.47
CA MET A 168 48.59 28.76 8.83
C MET A 168 47.37 29.43 9.44
N ASN A 169 46.78 28.79 10.45
CA ASN A 169 46.39 29.48 11.69
C ASN A 169 45.95 28.43 12.72
N ALA A 170 46.67 28.41 13.83
CA ALA A 170 46.29 27.74 15.05
C ALA A 170 45.01 28.40 15.58
N ASP A 171 44.00 27.59 15.92
CA ASP A 171 42.97 28.06 16.82
C ASP A 171 42.58 26.96 17.79
N ASN A 172 42.58 27.32 19.07
CA ASN A 172 42.59 26.46 20.25
C ASN A 172 41.24 25.74 20.46
N LEU A 173 40.89 24.81 19.56
CA LEU A 173 39.69 23.99 19.71
C LEU A 173 40.02 22.64 20.36
N TYR A 174 39.85 22.55 21.68
CA TYR A 174 40.02 21.30 22.44
C TYR A 174 39.06 20.22 21.91
N ARG A 175 39.63 19.12 21.42
CA ARG A 175 38.88 17.92 21.03
C ARG A 175 39.07 16.87 22.12
N PRO A 176 38.01 16.50 22.87
CA PRO A 176 38.10 15.47 23.89
C PRO A 176 38.60 14.15 23.28
N PRO A 177 39.53 13.45 23.96
CA PRO A 177 39.99 12.14 23.52
C PRO A 177 38.82 11.16 23.53
N LYS A 178 38.68 10.39 22.44
CA LYS A 178 37.67 9.34 22.34
C LYS A 178 38.17 8.10 23.09
N PHE A 179 37.70 7.91 24.32
CA PHE A 179 37.93 6.66 25.05
C PHE A 179 37.12 5.55 24.38
N ALA A 180 37.81 4.53 23.85
CA ALA A 180 37.15 3.29 23.50
C ALA A 180 36.74 2.60 24.82
N PRO A 181 35.52 2.03 24.91
CA PRO A 181 35.09 1.31 26.10
C PRO A 181 36.07 0.15 26.32
N THR A 182 36.92 0.33 27.32
CA THR A 182 37.81 -0.70 27.84
C THR A 182 36.95 -1.52 28.79
N THR A 183 36.70 -2.77 28.44
CA THR A 183 36.07 -3.71 29.36
C THR A 183 37.02 -3.87 30.54
N VAL A 184 36.55 -3.58 31.74
CA VAL A 184 37.23 -3.96 32.98
C VAL A 184 37.40 -5.47 32.96
N ASP A 185 38.65 -5.94 32.86
CA ASP A 185 39.02 -7.35 32.86
C ASP A 185 38.95 -7.90 34.29
N ASP A 186 37.75 -8.00 34.85
CA ASP A 186 37.56 -8.58 36.20
C ASP A 186 37.31 -10.09 36.19
N ASP A 187 37.25 -10.72 35.01
CA ASP A 187 36.93 -12.14 34.87
C ASP A 187 38.06 -12.92 34.18
N LYS A 188 38.84 -13.65 34.98
CA LYS A 188 39.82 -14.69 34.56
C LYS A 188 39.15 -15.92 33.94
N MET A 189 38.04 -15.75 33.22
CA MET A 189 37.29 -16.84 32.61
C MET A 189 37.93 -17.27 31.29
N SER A 190 37.99 -18.57 31.03
CA SER A 190 38.54 -19.11 29.78
C SER A 190 37.76 -18.58 28.57
N LYS A 191 38.42 -18.47 27.40
CA LYS A 191 37.74 -18.04 26.16
C LYS A 191 36.51 -18.90 25.83
N GLN A 192 36.57 -20.19 26.15
CA GLN A 192 35.47 -21.13 25.93
C GLN A 192 34.28 -20.85 26.86
N GLU A 193 34.56 -20.61 28.14
CA GLU A 193 33.57 -20.28 29.15
C GLU A 193 32.90 -18.93 28.88
N LYS A 194 33.67 -17.93 28.42
CA LYS A 194 33.14 -16.66 27.93
C LYS A 194 32.20 -16.83 26.72
N MET A 195 32.47 -17.80 25.84
CA MET A 195 31.60 -18.10 24.70
C MET A 195 30.34 -18.86 25.12
N ALA A 196 30.45 -19.83 26.04
CA ALA A 196 29.31 -20.54 26.61
C ALA A 196 28.37 -19.58 27.34
N LEU A 197 28.90 -18.72 28.21
CA LEU A 197 28.11 -17.70 28.92
C LEU A 197 27.43 -16.72 27.96
N ARG A 198 28.07 -16.36 26.83
CA ARG A 198 27.43 -15.55 25.78
C ARG A 198 26.31 -16.31 25.07
N LYS A 199 26.49 -17.61 24.82
CA LYS A 199 25.47 -18.48 24.21
C LYS A 199 24.27 -18.61 25.15
N ASP A 200 24.50 -18.86 26.43
CA ASP A 200 23.44 -19.00 27.45
C ASP A 200 22.70 -17.68 27.63
N LYS A 201 23.40 -16.55 27.78
CA LYS A 201 22.76 -15.21 27.81
C LYS A 201 21.95 -14.90 26.56
N LEU A 202 22.38 -15.38 25.38
CA LEU A 202 21.61 -15.22 24.15
C LEU A 202 20.37 -16.11 24.12
N LEU A 203 20.47 -17.34 24.63
CA LEU A 203 19.34 -18.26 24.77
C LEU A 203 18.31 -17.72 25.76
N ASP A 204 18.75 -17.26 26.93
CA ASP A 204 17.88 -16.62 27.92
C ASP A 204 17.18 -15.39 27.35
N ARG A 205 17.92 -14.56 26.60
CA ARG A 205 17.33 -13.39 25.93
C ARG A 205 16.31 -13.80 24.88
N LYS A 206 16.54 -14.89 24.15
CA LYS A 206 15.59 -15.42 23.16
C LYS A 206 14.34 -15.99 23.83
N ALA A 207 14.51 -16.76 24.89
CA ALA A 207 13.41 -17.32 25.68
C ALA A 207 12.52 -16.20 26.25
N LYS A 208 13.12 -15.17 26.85
CA LYS A 208 12.41 -13.98 27.37
C LYS A 208 11.80 -13.08 26.29
N GLN A 209 12.23 -13.20 25.03
CA GLN A 209 11.66 -12.46 23.91
C GLN A 209 10.47 -13.18 23.27
N ASN A 210 10.29 -14.47 23.53
CA ASN A 210 9.15 -15.20 23.01
C ASN A 210 7.91 -14.86 23.86
N PRO A 211 6.83 -14.29 23.28
CA PRO A 211 5.63 -13.96 24.05
C PRO A 211 5.08 -15.17 24.80
N PHE A 212 5.02 -16.35 24.16
CA PHE A 212 4.51 -17.57 24.80
C PHE A 212 5.28 -17.98 26.06
N MET A 213 6.61 -17.99 26.00
CA MET A 213 7.44 -18.34 27.17
C MET A 213 7.34 -17.28 28.27
N LYS A 214 7.15 -16.01 27.90
CA LYS A 214 6.94 -14.94 28.85
C LYS A 214 5.60 -15.12 29.57
N ASP A 215 4.52 -15.36 28.83
CA ASP A 215 3.18 -15.56 29.38
C ASP A 215 3.16 -16.80 30.30
N PHE A 216 3.78 -17.90 29.87
CA PHE A 216 3.94 -19.11 30.70
C PHE A 216 4.72 -18.87 32.00
N MET A 217 5.77 -18.04 31.96
CA MET A 217 6.54 -17.69 33.17
C MET A 217 5.76 -16.74 34.07
N ASP A 218 5.03 -15.77 33.50
CA ASP A 218 4.18 -14.84 34.25
C ASP A 218 3.04 -15.61 34.96
N ASP A 219 2.47 -16.65 34.32
CA ASP A 219 1.49 -17.57 34.91
C ASP A 219 2.08 -18.40 36.08
N LEU A 220 3.28 -18.96 35.90
CA LEU A 220 3.98 -19.73 36.93
C LEU A 220 4.33 -18.86 38.16
N GLU A 221 4.73 -17.61 37.93
CA GLU A 221 5.07 -16.65 38.97
C GLU A 221 3.83 -16.00 39.62
N GLY A 222 2.61 -16.25 39.09
CA GLY A 222 1.37 -15.64 39.58
C GLY A 222 1.34 -14.12 39.41
N ARG A 223 2.04 -13.60 38.39
CA ARG A 223 2.13 -12.17 38.11
C ARG A 223 0.82 -11.68 37.49
N PRO A 224 0.20 -10.59 38.00
CA PRO A 224 -1.04 -10.10 37.41
C PRO A 224 -0.83 -9.57 35.98
N GLU A 225 -1.74 -9.92 35.08
CA GLU A 225 -1.74 -9.43 33.71
C GLU A 225 -2.08 -7.93 33.63
N GLU A 226 -1.27 -7.18 32.89
CA GLU A 226 -1.55 -5.77 32.56
C GLU A 226 -2.42 -5.73 31.29
N ILE A 227 -3.74 -5.66 31.47
CA ILE A 227 -4.68 -5.52 30.34
C ILE A 227 -4.61 -4.08 29.82
N VAL A 228 -3.94 -3.90 28.68
CA VAL A 228 -3.89 -2.60 27.97
C VAL A 228 -4.92 -2.61 26.86
N GLU A 229 -5.82 -1.62 26.83
CA GLU A 229 -6.76 -1.42 25.73
C GLU A 229 -6.01 -1.07 24.43
N SER A 230 -5.65 -2.08 23.64
CA SER A 230 -5.04 -1.93 22.33
C SER A 230 -6.04 -2.30 21.24
N VAL A 231 -6.30 -1.35 20.34
CA VAL A 231 -7.15 -1.58 19.16
C VAL A 231 -6.35 -2.37 18.10
N GLY A 232 -6.43 -3.70 18.18
CA GLY A 232 -5.92 -4.63 17.16
C GLY A 232 -4.79 -5.55 17.65
N ALA A 233 -4.51 -6.58 16.86
CA ALA A 233 -3.45 -7.55 17.13
C ALA A 233 -2.07 -6.86 17.12
N ALA A 234 -1.33 -6.98 18.23
CA ALA A 234 -0.02 -6.39 18.37
C ALA A 234 1.01 -7.15 17.52
N SER A 235 1.66 -6.46 16.57
CA SER A 235 2.77 -7.06 15.83
C SER A 235 4.01 -7.21 16.72
N LYS A 236 4.86 -8.20 16.46
CA LYS A 236 6.17 -8.40 17.13
C LYS A 236 7.06 -7.15 17.10
N GLU A 237 6.96 -6.38 16.02
CA GLU A 237 7.66 -5.10 15.91
C GLU A 237 7.07 -4.02 16.82
N LEU A 238 5.74 -3.99 16.97
CA LEU A 238 5.04 -3.05 17.85
C LEU A 238 5.37 -3.35 19.32
N THR A 239 5.35 -4.60 19.75
CA THR A 239 5.69 -4.97 21.13
C THR A 239 7.13 -4.59 21.48
N ARG A 240 8.09 -4.87 20.60
CA ARG A 240 9.50 -4.44 20.73
C ARG A 240 9.66 -2.92 20.76
N TYR A 241 8.83 -2.20 20.01
CA TYR A 241 8.85 -0.75 19.99
C TYR A 241 8.30 -0.17 21.30
N LEU A 242 7.19 -0.73 21.81
CA LEU A 242 6.59 -0.32 23.09
C LEU A 242 7.55 -0.60 24.26
N SER A 243 8.19 -1.77 24.30
CA SER A 243 9.16 -2.07 25.37
C SER A 243 10.34 -1.11 25.38
N LYS A 244 10.90 -0.78 24.20
CA LYS A 244 11.95 0.24 24.07
C LYS A 244 11.48 1.61 24.53
N ARG A 245 10.21 1.97 24.25
CA ARG A 245 9.66 3.24 24.67
C ARG A 245 9.47 3.33 26.18
N LYS A 246 9.02 2.25 26.83
CA LYS A 246 8.90 2.14 28.30
C LYS A 246 10.28 2.23 28.97
N GLU A 247 11.32 1.66 28.36
CA GLU A 247 12.69 1.79 28.86
C GLU A 247 13.23 3.22 28.73
N MET A 248 12.96 3.88 27.60
CA MET A 248 13.29 5.31 27.44
C MET A 248 12.56 6.16 28.46
N GLU A 249 11.28 5.90 28.71
CA GLU A 249 10.48 6.62 29.72
C GLU A 249 11.08 6.46 31.12
N ARG A 250 11.49 5.25 31.51
CA ARG A 250 12.22 5.02 32.76
C ARG A 250 13.50 5.85 32.85
N GLN A 251 14.29 5.90 31.77
CA GLN A 251 15.51 6.73 31.73
C GLN A 251 15.19 8.22 31.80
N GLU A 252 14.12 8.69 31.16
CA GLU A 252 13.67 10.08 31.25
C GLU A 252 13.19 10.44 32.66
N GLU A 253 12.54 9.50 33.37
CA GLU A 253 12.14 9.64 34.78
C GLU A 253 13.35 9.67 35.72
N GLU A 254 14.31 8.76 35.53
CA GLU A 254 15.54 8.70 36.33
C GLU A 254 16.39 9.96 36.15
N HIS A 255 16.45 10.49 34.93
CA HIS A 255 17.27 11.67 34.60
C HIS A 255 16.48 12.99 34.58
N PHE A 256 15.16 12.95 34.79
CA PHE A 256 14.24 14.10 34.74
C PHE A 256 14.38 14.98 33.49
N ILE A 257 14.77 14.42 32.34
CA ILE A 257 15.02 15.15 31.08
C ILE A 257 14.41 14.39 29.91
N ARG A 258 13.69 15.10 29.04
CA ARG A 258 13.08 14.52 27.83
C ARG A 258 14.05 14.43 26.66
N ALA A 259 14.12 13.27 26.00
CA ALA A 259 14.93 13.08 24.79
C ALA A 259 14.16 13.52 23.52
N PRO A 260 14.76 14.36 22.64
CA PRO A 260 14.10 14.76 21.39
C PRO A 260 14.11 13.63 20.35
N LEU A 261 12.93 13.22 19.88
CA LEU A 261 12.78 12.18 18.84
C LEU A 261 13.06 12.72 17.42
N SER A 262 13.77 11.92 16.62
CA SER A 262 14.04 12.23 15.21
C SER A 262 12.77 12.19 14.35
N LYS A 263 12.74 12.97 13.25
CA LYS A 263 11.64 12.95 12.26
C LYS A 263 11.42 11.53 11.69
N VAL A 264 12.49 10.75 11.52
CA VAL A 264 12.43 9.38 11.01
C VAL A 264 11.77 8.44 12.02
N GLU A 265 12.13 8.57 13.30
CA GLU A 265 11.58 7.76 14.39
C GLU A 265 10.10 8.07 14.61
N LYS A 266 9.71 9.34 14.56
CA LYS A 266 8.30 9.76 14.61
C LYS A 266 7.48 9.17 13.46
N ARG A 267 8.05 9.07 12.25
CA ARG A 267 7.38 8.43 11.11
C ARG A 267 7.22 6.93 11.32
N ARG A 268 8.26 6.26 11.82
CA ARG A 268 8.24 4.83 12.16
C ARG A 268 7.18 4.57 13.24
N GLU A 269 7.18 5.34 14.32
CA GLU A 269 6.16 5.26 15.37
C GLU A 269 4.73 5.35 14.80
N LYS A 270 4.46 6.37 13.99
CA LYS A 270 3.14 6.55 13.36
C LYS A 270 2.77 5.42 12.42
N HIS A 271 3.75 4.75 11.81
CA HIS A 271 3.50 3.58 10.96
C HIS A 271 3.14 2.35 11.81
N LEU A 272 3.88 2.10 12.90
CA LEU A 272 3.62 0.96 13.78
C LEU A 272 2.30 1.11 14.56
N LYS A 273 1.94 2.34 14.97
CA LYS A 273 0.67 2.62 15.68
C LYS A 273 -0.58 2.58 14.80
N LYS A 274 -0.46 2.45 13.47
CA LYS A 274 -1.62 2.33 12.59
C LYS A 274 -2.18 0.90 12.65
N SER A 275 -3.46 0.77 12.97
CA SER A 275 -4.21 -0.49 13.12
C SER A 275 -4.26 -1.42 11.89
N ARG A 276 -3.66 -1.03 10.76
CA ARG A 276 -3.68 -1.79 9.50
C ARG A 276 -2.59 -2.87 9.40
N ASN A 277 -1.70 -2.98 10.38
CA ASN A 277 -0.53 -3.86 10.33
C ASN A 277 -0.73 -5.22 11.03
N GLY A 278 -1.89 -5.46 11.66
CA GLY A 278 -2.11 -6.64 12.52
C GLY A 278 -2.14 -8.00 11.80
N LEU A 279 -2.34 -8.03 10.48
CA LEU A 279 -2.49 -9.30 9.74
C LEU A 279 -1.17 -9.88 9.22
N MET A 280 -0.14 -9.04 9.02
CA MET A 280 1.17 -9.45 8.48
C MET A 280 2.05 -10.15 9.53
N GLY A 281 1.74 -9.98 10.82
CA GLY A 281 2.58 -10.46 11.93
C GLY A 281 2.25 -11.87 12.44
N LEU A 282 1.18 -12.50 11.95
CA LEU A 282 0.74 -13.81 12.43
C LEU A 282 1.68 -14.97 12.04
N THR A 283 2.47 -14.81 10.96
CA THR A 283 3.30 -15.91 10.42
C THR A 283 4.80 -15.77 10.70
N ASP A 284 5.26 -14.64 11.23
CA ASP A 284 6.71 -14.30 11.37
C ASP A 284 7.34 -14.77 12.70
N GLY A 285 6.63 -15.63 13.44
CA GLY A 285 7.06 -16.15 14.75
C GLY A 285 6.89 -17.65 14.94
N PHE A 286 6.08 -18.31 14.10
CA PHE A 286 5.71 -19.72 14.28
C PHE A 286 6.91 -20.67 14.12
N GLU A 287 7.79 -20.44 13.15
CA GLU A 287 8.99 -21.28 12.95
C GLU A 287 9.99 -21.17 14.11
N ASP A 288 10.18 -19.97 14.66
CA ASP A 288 11.06 -19.77 15.83
C ASP A 288 10.48 -20.45 17.08
N GLU A 289 9.14 -20.50 17.19
CA GLU A 289 8.40 -21.11 18.30
C GLU A 289 8.49 -22.65 18.25
N VAL A 290 8.25 -23.27 17.09
CA VAL A 290 8.43 -24.71 16.88
C VAL A 290 9.86 -25.16 17.19
N ARG A 291 10.85 -24.35 16.80
CA ARG A 291 12.26 -24.64 17.06
C ARG A 291 12.66 -24.49 18.54
N ALA A 292 11.96 -23.67 19.31
CA ALA A 292 12.24 -23.45 20.73
C ALA A 292 11.79 -24.62 21.62
N PHE A 293 10.81 -25.42 21.17
CA PHE A 293 10.33 -26.61 21.89
C PHE A 293 11.23 -27.84 21.79
N GLY A 294 12.39 -27.72 21.11
CA GLY A 294 13.38 -28.80 21.10
C GLY A 294 12.92 -30.05 20.36
N PHE A 295 12.01 -29.92 19.39
CA PHE A 295 11.85 -30.94 18.36
C PHE A 295 13.17 -31.01 17.58
N GLU A 296 14.02 -31.96 17.95
CA GLU A 296 15.18 -32.36 17.18
C GLU A 296 14.66 -32.87 15.83
N ASP A 297 14.74 -32.03 14.80
CA ASP A 297 14.68 -32.52 13.43
C ASP A 297 15.93 -33.37 13.22
N ASP A 298 15.73 -34.69 13.29
CA ASP A 298 16.67 -35.67 12.79
C ASP A 298 16.98 -35.33 11.32
N ASP A 299 18.26 -35.10 11.04
CA ASP A 299 18.79 -34.63 9.77
C ASP A 299 18.42 -35.60 8.62
N SER A 300 17.24 -35.40 8.03
CA SER A 300 16.84 -36.04 6.78
C SER A 300 16.34 -35.00 5.78
N LYS A 301 17.23 -34.76 4.80
CA LYS A 301 17.08 -33.96 3.58
C LYS A 301 15.63 -33.64 3.15
N ALA A 302 15.28 -32.36 3.19
CA ALA A 302 14.38 -31.76 2.21
C ALA A 302 14.94 -30.40 1.76
N GLY A 303 15.70 -30.42 0.67
CA GLY A 303 16.17 -29.20 0.02
C GLY A 303 15.03 -28.49 -0.69
N PHE A 304 14.52 -27.41 -0.09
CA PHE A 304 13.78 -26.39 -0.83
C PHE A 304 14.76 -25.29 -1.25
N ASN A 305 15.14 -25.34 -2.52
CA ASN A 305 15.93 -24.33 -3.20
C ASN A 305 15.22 -22.97 -3.12
N ASN A 306 15.83 -21.99 -2.46
CA ASN A 306 15.55 -20.58 -2.73
C ASN A 306 16.84 -19.84 -3.05
N SER A 307 17.23 -19.92 -4.32
CA SER A 307 18.29 -19.13 -4.91
C SER A 307 17.83 -17.68 -5.10
N ASN A 308 18.22 -16.76 -4.21
CA ASN A 308 18.67 -15.41 -4.57
C ASN A 308 18.97 -14.55 -3.33
N SER A 309 20.23 -14.55 -2.89
CA SER A 309 20.82 -13.40 -2.22
C SER A 309 22.35 -13.45 -2.36
N ARG A 310 22.84 -13.00 -3.52
CA ARG A 310 24.27 -12.74 -3.71
C ARG A 310 24.65 -11.51 -2.88
N GLY A 311 25.20 -11.75 -1.69
CA GLY A 311 25.91 -10.74 -0.91
C GLY A 311 27.12 -10.22 -1.68
N LYS A 312 27.05 -8.97 -2.15
CA LYS A 312 28.18 -8.22 -2.72
C LYS A 312 29.24 -7.99 -1.65
N LYS A 313 30.32 -8.79 -1.67
CA LYS A 313 31.58 -8.46 -0.99
C LYS A 313 32.30 -7.38 -1.79
N PHE A 314 32.41 -6.16 -1.22
CA PHE A 314 33.24 -5.10 -1.77
C PHE A 314 34.72 -5.40 -1.44
N ASN A 315 35.50 -5.84 -2.42
CA ASN A 315 36.96 -5.87 -2.33
C ASN A 315 37.52 -4.49 -2.72
N LYS A 316 38.07 -3.78 -1.74
CA LYS A 316 38.85 -2.57 -1.93
C LYS A 316 40.24 -3.00 -2.42
N HIS A 317 40.60 -2.66 -3.67
CA HIS A 317 41.98 -2.73 -4.13
C HIS A 317 42.48 -1.31 -4.39
N ASN A 318 43.31 -0.83 -3.47
CA ASN A 318 44.19 0.31 -3.71
C ASN A 318 45.25 -0.11 -4.72
N LYS A 319 45.28 0.50 -5.91
CA LYS A 319 46.50 0.55 -6.73
C LYS A 319 47.00 1.97 -6.80
N ARG A 320 48.18 2.16 -6.20
CA ARG A 320 49.02 3.34 -6.28
C ARG A 320 49.51 3.53 -7.73
N LYS A 321 49.65 4.79 -8.10
CA LYS A 321 50.24 5.33 -9.33
C LYS A 321 51.59 4.67 -9.69
N ARG A 322 51.82 4.51 -10.98
CA ARG A 322 52.99 5.05 -11.66
C ARG A 322 52.52 5.80 -12.89
#